data_AF-A0A5K7WTF6-F1
#
_entry.id   AF-A0A5K7WTF6-F1
#
_cell.length_a   1.000
_cell.length_b   1.000
_cell.length_c   1.000
_cell.angle_alpha   90.00
_cell.angle_beta   90.00
_cell.angle_gamma   90.00
#
_symmetry.space_group_name_H-M   'P 1'
#
loop_
_entity.id
_entity.type
_entity.pdbx_description
1 polymer ?
#
loop_
_entity_poly.entity_id
_entity_poly.type
_entity_poly.pdbx_seq_one_letter_code
_entity_poly.pdbx_strand_id
1 'polypeptide(L)' 'MYGVIATWQVFPNFGRVYAAYGGAFIVMSLLWGWWIDKKIPDLNDFIGGLICLIGVSVIIWPRN' A
#
# COMPACT_ATOMS: atom_id res chain seq x y z
N MET A 1 19.57 -18.00 10.99
CA MET A 1 20.13 -17.94 9.63
C MET A 1 19.05 -17.82 8.52
N TYR A 2 17.93 -17.14 8.76
CA TYR A 2 16.91 -16.88 7.72
C TYR A 2 16.71 -15.39 7.40
N GLY A 3 17.23 -14.47 8.22
CA GLY A 3 17.10 -13.02 8.02
C GLY A 3 18.06 -12.41 6.99
N VAL A 4 19.13 -13.13 6.60
CA VAL A 4 20.17 -12.63 5.68
C VAL A 4 19.79 -12.84 4.20
N ILE A 5 18.83 -13.72 3.91
CA ILE A 5 18.40 -14.04 2.54
C ILE A 5 17.45 -12.98 1.98
N ALA A 6 16.65 -12.32 2.83
CA ALA A 6 15.72 -11.27 2.39
C ALA A 6 16.41 -9.99 1.91
N THR A 7 17.66 -9.74 2.30
CA THR A 7 18.44 -8.58 1.85
C THR A 7 19.17 -8.81 0.52
N TRP A 8 19.13 -10.03 -0.02
CA TRP A 8 19.74 -10.42 -1.30
C TRP A 8 18.78 -10.29 -2.50
N GLN A 9 17.66 -9.58 -2.35
CA GLN A 9 16.78 -9.28 -3.47
C GLN A 9 17.33 -8.11 -4.29
N VAL A 10 18.14 -8.43 -5.29
CA VAL A 10 18.73 -7.51 -6.28
C VAL A 10 17.63 -7.01 -7.24
N PHE A 11 16.66 -6.24 -6.74
CA PHE A 11 15.67 -5.57 -7.59
C PHE A 11 16.02 -4.08 -7.68
N PRO A 12 16.28 -3.53 -8.88
CA PRO A 12 16.57 -2.10 -9.08
C PRO A 12 15.43 -1.16 -8.64
N ASN A 13 14.28 -1.69 -8.21
CA ASN A 13 13.09 -0.95 -7.79
C ASN A 13 12.52 -1.42 -6.43
N PHE A 14 13.35 -1.89 -5.49
CA PHE A 14 12.89 -2.40 -4.18
C PHE A 14 11.94 -1.44 -3.45
N GLY A 15 12.26 -0.13 -3.44
CA GLY A 15 11.42 0.89 -2.82
C GLY A 15 10.05 1.07 -3.48
N ARG A 16 9.95 0.93 -4.81
CA ARG A 16 8.68 1.07 -5.54
C ARG A 16 7.77 -0.13 -5.35
N VAL A 17 8.37 -1.33 -5.34
CA VAL A 17 7.66 -2.59 -5.07
C VAL A 17 7.07 -2.55 -3.65
N TYR A 18 7.85 -2.12 -2.66
CA TYR A 18 7.37 -1.98 -1.29
C TYR A 18 6.25 -0.93 -1.16
N ALA A 19 6.35 0.19 -1.89
CA ALA A 19 5.29 1.20 -1.93
C ALA A 19 3.98 0.64 -2.53
N ALA A 20 4.06 -0.15 -3.60
CA ALA A 20 2.89 -0.80 -4.20
C ALA A 20 2.21 -1.78 -3.24
N TYR A 21 2.98 -2.58 -2.50
CA TYR A 21 2.44 -3.47 -1.46
C TYR A 21 1.77 -2.67 -0.33
N GLY A 22 2.35 -1.54 0.07
CA GLY A 22 1.73 -0.62 1.04
C GLY A 22 0.37 -0.11 0.57
N GLY A 23 0.25 0.27 -0.71
CA GLY A 23 -1.04 0.68 -1.30
C GLY A 23 -2.07 -0.44 -1.33
N ALA A 24 -1.67 -1.65 -1.75
CA ALA A 24 -2.55 -2.82 -1.76
C ALA A 24 -3.06 -3.15 -0.35
N PHE A 25 -2.21 -3.04 0.67
CA PHE A 25 -2.59 -3.28 2.07
C PHE A 25 -3.64 -2.28 2.57
N ILE A 26 -3.53 -1.00 2.19
CA ILE A 26 -4.49 0.04 2.58
C ILE A 26 -5.86 -0.23 1.94
N VAL A 27 -5.90 -0.56 0.64
CA VAL A 27 -7.15 -0.92 -0.05
C VAL A 27 -7.80 -2.14 0.59
N MET A 28 -7.01 -3.16 0.89
CA MET A 28 -7.52 -4.38 1.53
C MET A 28 -8.06 -4.11 2.94
N SER A 29 -7.40 -3.24 3.71
CA SER A 29 -7.83 -2.88 5.08
C SER A 29 -9.16 -2.13 5.06
N LEU A 30 -9.34 -1.21 4.11
CA LEU A 30 -10.61 -0.48 3.92
C LEU A 30 -11.73 -1.40 3.45
N LEU A 31 -11.47 -2.28 2.47
CA LEU A 31 -12.43 -3.29 2.01
C LEU A 31 -12.86 -4.24 3.13
N TRP A 32 -11.90 -4.67 3.96
CA TRP A 32 -12.16 -5.57 5.08
C TRP A 32 -12.97 -4.89 6.18
N GLY A 33 -12.63 -3.65 6.55
CA GLY A 33 -13.39 -2.86 7.51
C GLY A 33 -14.83 -2.60 7.06
N TRP A 34 -15.05 -2.44 5.75
CA TRP A 34 -16.39 -2.29 5.19
C TRP A 34 -17.18 -3.61 5.18
N TRP A 35 -16.57 -4.69 4.69
CA TRP A 35 -17.27 -5.96 4.47
C TRP A 35 -17.54 -6.74 5.77
N ILE A 36 -16.56 -6.77 6.67
CA ILE A 36 -16.60 -7.62 7.87
C ILE A 36 -17.10 -6.85 9.08
N ASP A 37 -16.61 -5.62 9.28
CA ASP A 37 -16.97 -4.82 10.45
C ASP A 37 -18.33 -4.12 10.29
N LYS A 38 -18.96 -4.17 9.09
CA LYS A 38 -20.24 -3.50 8.76
C LYS A 38 -20.27 -2.01 9.12
N LYS A 39 -19.11 -1.39 9.33
CA LYS A 39 -19.00 0.05 9.48
C LYS A 39 -19.32 0.67 8.13
N ILE A 40 -20.35 1.51 8.12
CA ILE A 40 -20.67 2.35 6.97
C ILE A 40 -19.41 3.18 6.74
N PRO A 41 -18.77 3.08 5.55
CA PRO A 41 -17.49 3.71 5.33
C PRO A 41 -17.71 5.21 5.42
N ASP A 42 -17.03 5.84 6.37
CA ASP A 42 -17.17 7.27 6.58
C ASP A 42 -16.51 8.02 5.41
N LEU A 43 -17.01 9.22 5.10
CA LEU A 43 -16.41 10.06 4.06
C LEU A 43 -14.90 10.27 4.29
N ASN A 44 -14.50 10.29 5.56
CA ASN A 44 -13.12 10.41 6.02
C ASN A 44 -12.26 9.19 5.66
N ASP A 45 -12.81 7.97 5.72
CA ASP A 45 -12.09 6.74 5.34
C ASP A 45 -11.85 6.72 3.82
N PHE A 46 -12.82 7.21 3.05
CA PHE A 46 -12.69 7.31 1.60
C PHE A 46 -11.65 8.35 1.19
N ILE A 47 -11.67 9.53 1.81
CA ILE A 47 -10.68 10.59 1.58
C ILE A 47 -9.29 10.13 2.03
N GLY A 48 -9.18 9.50 3.20
CA GLY A 48 -7.93 8.95 3.72
C GLY A 48 -7.33 7.88 2.80
N GLY A 49 -8.16 6.94 2.35
CA GLY A 49 -7.77 5.93 1.37
C GLY A 49 -7.27 6.53 0.05
N LEU A 50 -7.95 7.57 -0.43
CA LEU A 50 -7.59 8.25 -1.67
C LEU A 50 -6.26 9.02 -1.53
N ILE A 51 -6.02 9.67 -0.40
CA ILE A 51 -4.73 10.33 -0.10
C ILE A 51 -3.58 9.31 -0.04
N CYS A 52 -3.80 8.18 0.63
CA CYS A 52 -2.81 7.11 0.70
C CYS A 52 -2.50 6.51 -0.69
N LEU A 53 -3.52 6.29 -1.52
CA LEU A 53 -3.36 5.83 -2.89
C LEU A 53 -2.60 6.85 -3.74
N ILE A 54 -2.88 8.14 -3.60
CA ILE A 54 -2.12 9.21 -4.25
C ILE A 54 -0.65 9.14 -3.83
N GLY A 55 -0.36 9.03 -2.53
CA GLY A 55 1.02 8.90 -2.02
C GLY A 55 1.76 7.71 -2.61
N VAL A 56 1.11 6.54 -2.70
CA VAL A 56 1.69 5.34 -3.33
C VAL A 56 1.91 5.54 -4.83
N SER A 57 0.95 6.15 -5.53
CA SER A 57 1.08 6.43 -6.97
C SER A 57 2.21 7.42 -7.28
N VAL A 58 2.46 8.40 -6.40
CA VAL A 58 3.60 9.34 -6.50
C VAL A 58 4.93 8.63 -6.30
N ILE A 59 5.02 7.66 -5.40
CA ILE A 59 6.25 6.89 -5.15
C ILE A 59 6.54 5.91 -6.29
N ILE A 60 5.49 5.31 -6.86
CA ILE A 60 5.59 4.41 -8.03
C ILE A 60 5.91 5.20 -9.30
N TRP A 61 5.50 6.49 -9.36
CA TRP A 61 5.66 7.32 -10.56
C TRP A 61 7.12 7.28 -11.07
N PRO A 62 7.33 6.81 -12.31
CA PRO A 62 8.67 6.73 -12.87
C PRO A 62 9.16 8.16 -13.12
N ARG A 63 10.07 8.63 -12.26
CA ARG A 63 10.93 9.77 -12.59
C ARG A 63 11.86 9.29 -13.71
N ASN A 64 11.67 9.85 -14.90
CA ASN A 64 12.54 9.63 -16.07
C ASN A 64 13.94 10.17 -15.78
#